data_AF-A0A7V9RV16-F1
#
_entry.id   AF-A0A7V9RV16-F1
#
_cell.length_a   1.000
_cell.length_b   1.000
_cell.length_c   1.000
_cell.angle_alpha   90.00
_cell.angle_beta   90.00
_cell.angle_gamma   90.00
#
_symmetry.space_group_name_H-M   'P 1'
#
loop_
_entity.id
_entity.type
_entity.pdbx_description
1 polymer ?
#
loop_
_entity_poly.entity_id
_entity_poly.type
_entity_poly.pdbx_seq_one_letter_code
_entity_poly.pdbx_strand_id
1 'polypeptide(L)' 'GESALCLALDGDRLPSGAGVLTPATAMGTALVDRLRAARFTFEVERATG' A
#
# COMPACT_ATOMS: atom_id res chain seq x y z
N GLY A 1 -4.68 -4.33 -9.37
CA GLY A 1 -5.25 -3.03 -9.76
C GLY A 1 -4.61 -1.93 -8.94
N GLU A 2 -5.03 -1.81 -7.69
CA GLU A 2 -4.65 -0.70 -6.81
C GLU A 2 -3.15 -0.47 -6.65
N SER A 3 -2.29 -1.50 -6.70
CA SER A 3 -0.83 -1.31 -6.70
C SER A 3 -0.34 -0.48 -7.90
N ALA A 4 -0.83 -0.76 -9.10
CA ALA A 4 -0.44 -0.02 -10.29
C ALA A 4 -0.96 1.42 -10.25
N LEU A 5 -2.19 1.61 -9.79
CA LEU A 5 -2.77 2.94 -9.61
C LEU A 5 -2.05 3.74 -8.51
N CYS A 6 -1.63 3.09 -7.43
CA CYS A 6 -0.83 3.71 -6.38
C CYS A 6 0.51 4.22 -6.92
N LEU A 7 1.22 3.38 -7.68
CA LEU A 7 2.48 3.77 -8.30
C LEU A 7 2.32 4.90 -9.33
N ALA A 8 1.21 4.91 -10.07
CA ALA A 8 0.97 5.89 -11.12
C ALA A 8 0.46 7.24 -10.61
N LEU A 9 -0.30 7.26 -9.51
CA LEU A 9 -1.11 8.43 -9.12
C LEU A 9 -0.75 9.02 -7.76
N ASP A 10 -0.08 8.27 -6.87
CA ASP A 10 0.19 8.69 -5.48
C ASP A 10 1.68 9.04 -5.25
N GLY A 11 2.42 9.41 -6.30
CA GLY A 11 3.88 9.56 -6.30
C GLY A 11 4.45 10.53 -5.26
N ASP A 12 3.70 11.57 -4.90
CA ASP A 12 4.03 12.54 -3.84
C ASP A 12 4.00 11.93 -2.43
N ARG A 13 3.32 10.79 -2.26
CA ARG A 13 3.19 10.05 -1.01
C ARG A 13 4.13 8.84 -0.94
N LEU A 14 4.84 8.52 -2.02
CA LEU A 14 5.73 7.37 -2.09
C LEU A 14 7.14 7.73 -1.59
N PRO A 15 7.81 6.82 -0.86
CA PRO A 15 9.19 7.02 -0.49
C PRO A 15 10.10 7.07 -1.72
N SER A 16 11.18 7.85 -1.64
CA SER A 16 12.26 7.78 -2.63
C SER A 16 12.97 6.43 -2.49
N GLY A 17 12.73 5.52 -3.44
CA GLY A 17 13.33 4.19 -3.46
C GLY A 17 13.39 3.63 -4.88
N ALA A 18 14.40 2.81 -5.16
CA ALA A 18 14.61 2.20 -6.47
C ALA A 18 14.93 0.70 -6.32
N GLY A 19 14.72 -0.05 -7.39
CA GLY A 19 14.94 -1.49 -7.44
C GLY A 19 13.66 -2.30 -7.22
N VAL A 20 13.83 -3.59 -6.89
CA VAL A 20 12.71 -4.49 -6.60
C VAL A 20 12.37 -4.39 -5.12
N LEU A 21 11.23 -3.78 -4.83
CA LEU A 21 10.78 -3.52 -3.47
C LEU A 21 9.52 -4.34 -3.17
N THR A 22 9.36 -4.71 -1.90
CA THR A 22 8.09 -5.28 -1.44
C THR A 22 7.01 -4.18 -1.45
N PRO A 23 5.72 -4.52 -1.65
CA PRO A 23 4.63 -3.53 -1.64
C PRO A 23 4.57 -2.69 -0.36
N ALA A 24 4.88 -3.28 0.79
CA ALA A 24 4.89 -2.58 2.07
C ALA A 24 5.95 -1.45 2.09
N THR A 25 7.14 -1.70 1.52
CA THR A 25 8.20 -0.70 1.41
C THR A 25 7.90 0.35 0.34
N ALA A 26 7.38 -0.06 -0.82
CA ALA A 26 7.17 0.85 -1.95
C ALA A 26 5.94 1.75 -1.82
N MET A 27 4.86 1.26 -1.22
CA MET A 27 3.56 1.93 -1.24
C MET A 27 2.93 2.09 0.15
N GLY A 28 3.19 1.16 1.08
CA GLY A 28 2.75 1.25 2.46
C GLY A 28 1.27 1.62 2.62
N THR A 29 1.01 2.68 3.38
CA THR A 29 -0.34 3.17 3.68
C THR A 29 -1.07 3.71 2.47
N ALA A 30 -0.39 4.27 1.47
CA ALA A 30 -1.05 4.79 0.26
C ALA A 30 -1.81 3.68 -0.48
N LEU A 31 -1.23 2.48 -0.57
CA LEU A 31 -1.92 1.31 -1.14
C LEU A 31 -3.07 0.84 -0.24
N VAL A 32 -2.89 0.85 1.08
CA VAL A 32 -3.94 0.43 2.03
C VAL A 32 -5.17 1.34 1.91
N ASP A 33 -4.97 2.65 1.78
CA ASP A 33 -6.07 3.61 1.64
C ASP A 33 -6.86 3.37 0.34
N ARG A 34 -6.16 3.09 -0.75
CA ARG A 34 -6.78 2.71 -2.03
C ARG A 34 -7.62 1.45 -1.94
N LEU A 35 -7.07 0.41 -1.30
CA LEU A 35 -7.79 -0.85 -1.11
C LEU A 35 -9.07 -0.64 -0.27
N ARG A 36 -9.00 0.13 0.81
CA ARG A 36 -10.20 0.51 1.60
C ARG A 36 -11.20 1.32 0.79
N ALA A 37 -10.74 2.27 -0.03
CA ALA A 37 -11.60 3.05 -0.93
C ALA A 37 -12.30 2.15 -1.96
N ALA A 38 -11.61 1.11 -2.43
CA ALA A 38 -12.14 0.04 -3.27
C ALA A 38 -12.98 -1.01 -2.50
N ARG A 39 -13.37 -0.72 -1.26
CA ARG A 39 -14.24 -1.54 -0.40
C ARG A 39 -13.64 -2.88 0.04
N PHE A 40 -12.31 -2.99 0.08
CA PHE A 40 -11.67 -4.09 0.80
C PHE A 40 -11.81 -3.88 2.31
N THR A 41 -12.25 -4.92 3.02
CA THR A 41 -12.32 -4.97 4.48
C THR A 41 -11.11 -5.72 5.02
N PHE A 42 -10.48 -5.16 6.06
CA PHE A 42 -9.36 -5.78 6.76
C PHE A 42 -9.68 -5.84 8.25
N GLU A 43 -9.50 -7.02 8.83
CA GLU A 43 -9.53 -7.22 10.28
C GLU A 43 -8.09 -7.42 10.76
N VAL A 44 -7.76 -6.87 11.92
CA VAL A 44 -6.41 -6.93 12.48
C VAL A 44 -6.51 -7.42 13.90
N GLU A 45 -5.84 -8.53 14.17
CA GLU A 45 -5.67 -9.09 15.50
C GLU A 45 -4.19 -9.11 15.86
N ARG A 46 -3.86 -8.88 17.12
CA ARG A 46 -2.49 -9.11 17.57
C ARG A 46 -2.27 -10.61 17.67
N ALA A 47 -1.22 -11.10 17.03
CA ALA A 47 -0.72 -12.43 17.31
C ALA A 47 -0.27 -12.48 18.78
N THR A 48 -0.92 -13.33 19.57
CA THR A 48 -0.41 -13.72 20.89
C THR A 48 0.69 -14.75 20.68
N GLY A 49 1.88 -14.47 21.22
CA GLY A 49 2.98 -15.43 21.29
C GLY A 49 2.78 -16.44 22.41
#